data_AF-A0A1I7FH31-F1
#
_entry.id   AF-A0A1I7FH31-F1
#
_cell.length_a   1.000
_cell.length_b   1.000
_cell.length_c   1.000
_cell.angle_alpha   90.00
_cell.angle_beta   90.00
_cell.angle_gamma   90.00
#
_symmetry.space_group_name_H-M   'P 1'
#
loop_
_entity.id
_entity.type
_entity.pdbx_description
1 polymer ?
#
loop_
_entity_poly.entity_id
_entity_poly.type
_entity_poly.pdbx_seq_one_letter_code
_entity_poly.pdbx_strand_id
1 'polypeptide(L)'
;MSTDNPDEQFWKIADEFILLANEKSQTAKRDLVSASMLFASSRYNAYLLARGSKSLDDYNARKEEVIQYFLQQYEKMLRDNVEDHAVNYDAHRSS
;
A
#
# COMPACT_ATOMS: atom_id res chain seq x y z
N MET A 1 10.18 -17.82 -22.23
CA MET A 1 8.90 -17.09 -22.35
C MET A 1 8.36 -16.95 -20.94
N SER A 2 8.60 -15.82 -20.29
CA SER A 2 8.10 -15.60 -18.93
C SER A 2 6.65 -15.16 -19.04
N THR A 3 5.75 -16.01 -18.58
CA THR A 3 4.37 -15.62 -18.30
C THR A 3 4.42 -14.78 -17.02
N ASP A 4 4.39 -13.45 -17.16
CA ASP A 4 4.30 -12.55 -15.99
C ASP A 4 3.04 -12.93 -15.20
N ASN A 5 3.21 -13.56 -14.05
CA ASN A 5 2.14 -13.81 -13.11
C ASN A 5 1.80 -12.47 -12.44
N PRO A 6 0.57 -11.94 -12.58
CA PRO A 6 0.17 -10.68 -11.96
C PRO A 6 0.47 -10.61 -10.45
N ASP A 7 0.40 -11.75 -9.76
CA ASP A 7 0.71 -11.84 -8.34
C ASP A 7 2.22 -11.63 -8.09
N GLU A 8 3.09 -12.22 -8.92
CA GLU A 8 4.54 -12.04 -8.81
C GLU A 8 4.94 -10.59 -9.05
N GLN A 9 4.32 -9.94 -10.04
CA GLN A 9 4.54 -8.53 -10.31
C GLN A 9 4.08 -7.63 -9.14
N PHE A 10 2.92 -7.93 -8.55
CA PHE A 10 2.42 -7.23 -7.38
C PHE A 10 3.41 -7.31 -6.21
N TRP A 11 3.88 -8.51 -5.87
CA TRP A 11 4.83 -8.71 -4.76
C TRP A 11 6.15 -7.99 -5.01
N LYS A 12 6.70 -8.11 -6.23
CA LYS A 12 7.93 -7.41 -6.59
C LYS A 12 7.82 -5.89 -6.41
N ILE A 13 6.71 -5.29 -6.84
CA ILE A 13 6.50 -3.84 -6.70
C ILE A 13 6.34 -3.46 -5.22
N ALA A 14 5.62 -4.27 -4.43
CA ALA A 14 5.48 -4.06 -2.99
C ALA A 14 6.84 -4.08 -2.28
N ASP A 15 7.68 -5.06 -2.61
CA ASP A 15 9.04 -5.19 -2.07
C ASP A 15 9.92 -3.99 -2.44
N GLU A 16 9.83 -3.48 -3.67
CA GLU A 16 10.55 -2.28 -4.09
C GLU A 16 10.16 -1.05 -3.22
N PHE A 17 8.89 -0.88 -2.87
CA PHE A 17 8.46 0.18 -1.96
C PHE A 17 8.97 -0.02 -0.53
N ILE A 18 8.98 -1.26 -0.03
CA ILE A 18 9.49 -1.60 1.30
C ILE A 18 11.00 -1.36 1.37
N LEU A 19 11.76 -1.76 0.34
CA LEU A 19 13.20 -1.51 0.25
C LEU A 19 13.50 -0.01 0.31
N LEU A 20 12.75 0.80 -0.41
CA LEU A 20 12.90 2.25 -0.36
C LEU A 20 12.57 2.81 1.04
N ALA A 21 11.50 2.33 1.68
CA ALA A 21 11.15 2.73 3.04
C ALA A 21 12.24 2.36 4.05
N ASN A 22 12.85 1.18 3.90
CA ASN A 22 13.97 0.73 4.71
C ASN A 22 15.20 1.61 4.52
N GLU A 23 15.52 2.00 3.28
CA GLU A 23 16.59 2.95 2.98
C GLU A 23 16.35 4.31 3.66
N LYS A 24 15.13 4.86 3.54
CA LYS A 24 14.80 6.15 4.20
C LYS A 24 14.81 6.05 5.72
N SER A 25 14.49 4.89 6.27
CA SER A 25 14.57 4.63 7.71
C SER A 25 16.00 4.61 8.28
N GLN A 26 17.03 4.61 7.43
CA GLN A 26 18.42 4.79 7.88
C GLN A 26 18.73 6.23 8.30
N THR A 27 18.00 7.21 7.78
CA THR A 27 18.26 8.64 8.00
C THR A 27 17.07 9.41 8.59
N ALA A 28 15.86 8.85 8.55
CA ALA A 28 14.64 9.42 9.13
C ALA A 28 14.01 8.49 10.18
N LYS A 29 13.21 9.05 11.09
CA LYS A 29 12.44 8.26 12.07
C LYS A 29 11.45 7.34 11.35
N ARG A 30 11.34 6.08 11.79
CA ARG A 30 10.43 5.09 11.19
C ARG A 30 8.97 5.55 11.16
N ASP A 31 8.49 6.21 12.23
CA ASP A 31 7.11 6.75 12.26
C ASP A 31 6.87 7.82 11.18
N LEU A 32 7.89 8.63 10.89
CA LEU A 32 7.83 9.62 9.81
C LEU A 32 7.80 8.95 8.44
N VAL A 33 8.63 7.91 8.24
CA VAL A 33 8.65 7.14 7.00
C VAL A 33 7.31 6.43 6.78
N SER A 34 6.76 5.80 7.81
CA SER A 34 5.45 5.14 7.78
C SER A 34 4.33 6.12 7.43
N ALA A 35 4.28 7.28 8.10
CA ALA A 35 3.30 8.32 7.79
C ALA A 35 3.47 8.85 6.34
N SER A 36 4.71 8.97 5.86
CA SER A 36 5.01 9.40 4.50
C SER A 36 4.55 8.38 3.45
N MET A 37 4.70 7.07 3.73
CA MET A 37 4.18 6.02 2.85
C MET A 37 2.67 6.09 2.74
N LEU A 38 1.95 6.19 3.87
CA LEU A 38 0.50 6.32 3.87
C LEU A 38 0.03 7.53 3.06
N PHE A 39 0.71 8.67 3.23
CA PHE A 39 0.42 9.87 2.46
C PHE A 39 0.72 9.69 0.96
N ALA A 40 1.85 9.07 0.61
CA ALA A 40 2.21 8.80 -0.78
C ALA A 40 1.17 7.89 -1.48
N SER A 41 0.75 6.80 -0.82
CA SER A 41 -0.31 5.92 -1.31
C SER A 41 -1.62 6.69 -1.53
N SER A 42 -2.02 7.55 -0.59
CA SER A 42 -3.24 8.36 -0.74
C SER A 42 -3.20 9.28 -1.98
N ARG A 43 -2.05 9.92 -2.25
CA ARG A 43 -1.86 10.80 -3.40
C ARG A 43 -1.90 10.03 -4.71
N TYR A 44 -1.25 8.86 -4.76
CA TYR A 44 -1.25 8.02 -5.94
C TYR A 44 -2.66 7.51 -6.26
N ASN A 45 -3.39 7.05 -5.25
CA ASN A 45 -4.77 6.57 -5.41
C ASN A 45 -5.73 7.70 -5.85
N ALA A 46 -5.59 8.91 -5.30
CA ALA A 46 -6.34 10.08 -5.74
C ALA A 46 -6.03 10.44 -7.20
N TYR A 47 -4.76 10.34 -7.62
CA TYR A 47 -4.35 10.53 -9.00
C TYR A 47 -4.97 9.48 -9.93
N LEU A 48 -5.04 8.21 -9.53
CA LEU A 48 -5.68 7.15 -10.33
C LEU A 48 -7.18 7.43 -10.53
N LEU A 49 -7.90 7.87 -9.49
CA LEU A 49 -9.29 8.30 -9.62
C LEU A 49 -9.42 9.44 -10.63
N ALA A 50 -8.58 10.48 -10.50
CA ALA A 50 -8.61 11.63 -11.41
C ALA A 50 -8.32 11.22 -12.87
N ARG A 51 -7.33 10.35 -13.09
CA ARG A 51 -6.98 9.86 -14.43
C ARG A 51 -8.01 8.91 -15.03
N GLY A 52 -8.69 8.15 -14.19
CA GLY A 52 -9.75 7.23 -14.59
C GLY A 52 -11.13 7.86 -14.74
N SER A 53 -11.27 9.16 -14.43
CA SER A 53 -12.52 9.90 -14.56
C SER A 53 -12.59 10.61 -15.92
N LYS A 54 -13.75 10.55 -16.59
CA LYS A 54 -13.95 11.18 -17.91
C LYS A 54 -14.28 12.66 -17.83
N SER A 55 -14.78 13.11 -16.69
CA SER A 55 -15.16 14.50 -16.41
C SER A 55 -15.12 14.76 -14.91
N LEU A 56 -15.29 16.03 -14.51
CA LEU A 56 -15.43 16.41 -13.11
C LEU A 56 -16.70 15.82 -12.48
N ASP A 57 -17.79 15.69 -13.24
CA ASP A 57 -19.03 15.08 -12.75
C ASP A 57 -18.84 13.58 -12.48
N ASP A 58 -18.15 12.86 -13.37
CA ASP A 58 -17.78 11.45 -13.18
C ASP A 58 -16.86 11.26 -11.95
N TYR A 59 -15.87 12.14 -11.79
CA TYR A 59 -15.01 12.16 -10.61
C TYR A 59 -15.84 12.34 -9.33
N ASN A 60 -16.73 13.33 -9.30
CA ASN A 60 -17.56 13.63 -8.13
C ASN A 60 -18.56 12.53 -7.82
N ALA A 61 -19.09 11.84 -8.82
CA ALA A 61 -20.00 10.71 -8.65
C ALA A 61 -19.30 9.49 -8.05
N ARG A 62 -18.01 9.27 -8.37
CA ARG A 62 -17.26 8.06 -7.99
C ARG A 62 -16.34 8.23 -6.79
N LYS A 63 -16.02 9.46 -6.39
CA LYS A 63 -14.97 9.71 -5.37
C LYS A 63 -15.21 8.98 -4.06
N GLU A 64 -16.43 8.97 -3.53
CA GLU A 64 -16.74 8.38 -2.22
C GLU A 64 -16.65 6.85 -2.27
N GLU A 65 -17.17 6.24 -3.33
CA GLU A 65 -17.07 4.80 -3.56
C GLU A 65 -15.59 4.36 -3.65
N VAL A 66 -14.78 5.09 -4.40
CA VAL A 66 -13.36 4.77 -4.58
C VAL A 66 -12.55 5.00 -3.30
N ILE A 67 -12.86 6.04 -2.52
CA ILE A 67 -12.27 6.26 -1.19
C ILE A 67 -12.58 5.07 -0.28
N GLN A 68 -13.85 4.65 -0.20
CA GLN A 68 -14.27 3.53 0.63
C GLN A 68 -13.59 2.23 0.22
N TYR A 69 -13.48 1.97 -1.09
CA TYR A 69 -12.76 0.82 -1.61
C TYR A 69 -11.31 0.79 -1.13
N PHE A 70 -10.55 1.88 -1.28
CA PHE A 70 -9.14 1.90 -0.86
C PHE A 70 -8.97 1.74 0.66
N LEU A 71 -9.86 2.33 1.46
CA LEU A 71 -9.84 2.17 2.91
C LEU A 71 -10.07 0.71 3.32
N GLN A 72 -11.05 0.03 2.72
CA GLN A 72 -11.34 -1.38 3.00
C GLN A 72 -10.19 -2.30 2.59
N GLN A 73 -9.60 -2.06 1.41
CA GLN A 73 -8.43 -2.85 0.97
C GLN A 73 -7.24 -2.66 1.90
N TYR A 74 -6.95 -1.41 2.29
CA TYR A 74 -5.86 -1.13 3.23
C TYR A 74 -6.10 -1.78 4.59
N GLU A 75 -7.32 -1.67 5.14
CA GLU A 75 -7.66 -2.30 6.41
C GLU A 75 -7.49 -3.82 6.35
N LYS A 76 -8.00 -4.46 5.30
CA LYS A 76 -7.85 -5.91 5.11
C LYS A 76 -6.37 -6.31 5.07
N MET A 77 -5.56 -5.67 4.23
CA MET A 77 -4.13 -6.00 4.11
C MET A 77 -3.39 -5.74 5.42
N LEU A 78 -3.70 -4.66 6.13
CA LEU A 78 -3.07 -4.36 7.41
C LEU A 78 -3.40 -5.43 8.46
N ARG A 79 -4.67 -5.86 8.53
CA ARG A 79 -5.10 -6.94 9.43
C ARG A 79 -4.38 -8.25 9.09
N ASP A 80 -4.34 -8.63 7.81
CA ASP A 80 -3.66 -9.85 7.36
C ASP A 80 -2.17 -9.85 7.75
N ASN A 81 -1.46 -8.73 7.56
CA ASN A 81 -0.04 -8.61 7.94
C ASN A 81 0.19 -8.60 9.47
N VAL A 82 -0.68 -7.94 10.24
CA VAL A 82 -0.58 -7.91 11.71
C VAL A 82 -0.84 -9.30 12.29
N GLU A 83 -1.83 -10.03 11.75
CA GLU A 83 -2.12 -11.39 12.17
C GLU A 83 -0.95 -12.33 11.84
N ASP A 84 -0.34 -12.21 10.65
CA ASP A 84 0.85 -13.00 10.29
C ASP A 84 2.01 -12.77 11.28
N HIS A 85 2.23 -11.52 11.68
CA HIS A 85 3.20 -11.20 12.73
C HIS A 85 2.82 -11.75 14.11
N ALA A 86 1.53 -11.84 14.43
CA ALA A 86 1.04 -12.41 15.69
C ALA A 86 1.24 -13.93 15.74
N VAL A 87 0.94 -14.63 14.64
CA VAL A 87 1.13 -16.09 14.51
C VAL A 87 2.62 -16.46 14.56
N ASN A 88 3.48 -15.63 13.95
CA ASN A 88 4.92 -15.86 13.91
C ASN A 88 5.70 -15.13 15.03
N TYR A 89 4.99 -14.61 16.03
CA TYR A 89 5.55 -13.73 17.06
C TYR A 89 6.72 -14.35 17.84
N ASP A 90 6.59 -15.63 18.22
CA ASP A 90 7.63 -16.36 18.97
C ASP A 90 8.79 -16.82 18.07
N ALA A 91 8.52 -17.08 16.78
CA ALA A 91 9.54 -17.48 15.81
C ALA A 91 10.50 -16.31 15.47
N HIS A 92 9.99 -15.08 15.38
CA HIS A 92 10.79 -13.90 15.05
C HIS A 92 11.56 -13.28 16.22
N ARG A 93 11.29 -13.69 17.47
CA ARG A 93 12.05 -13.27 18.65
C ARG A 93 13.24 -14.16 18.99
N SER A 94 13.36 -15.32 18.34
CA SER A 94 14.34 -16.37 18.67
C SER A 94 15.55 -16.41 17.70
N SER A 95 15.67 -15.44 16.78
CA SER A 95 16.84 -15.22 15.90
C SER A 95 17.46 -13.86 16.15
#